data_AF-A0AAD7ZMG8-F1
#
_entry.id   AF-A0AAD7ZMG8-F1
#
_cell.length_a   1.000
_cell.length_b   1.000
_cell.length_c   1.000
_cell.angle_alpha   90.00
_cell.angle_beta   90.00
_cell.angle_gamma   90.00
#
_symmetry.space_group_name_H-M   'P 1'
#
loop_
_entity.id
_entity.type
_entity.pdbx_description
1 polymer ?
#
loop_
_entity_poly.entity_id
_entity_poly.type
_entity_poly.pdbx_seq_one_letter_code
_entity_poly.pdbx_strand_id
1 'polypeptide(L)' 'RWEKKLKDNRDWLLSREKMKTDESKRTNNSVNASELFGFEGSFRKLTVD' A
#
# COMPACT_ATOMS: atom_id res chain seq x y z
N ARG A 1 -22.00 11.98 18.70
CA ARG A 1 -21.92 10.64 19.33
C ARG A 1 -21.18 9.68 18.39
N TRP A 2 -19.92 9.38 18.67
CA TRP A 2 -19.08 8.46 17.89
C TRP A 2 -19.48 6.99 18.10
N GLU A 3 -19.97 6.66 19.29
CA GLU A 3 -20.41 5.33 19.68
C GLU A 3 -21.50 4.74 18.76
N LYS A 4 -22.44 5.59 18.31
CA LYS A 4 -23.49 5.16 17.36
C LYS A 4 -22.89 4.73 16.02
N LYS A 5 -21.94 5.51 15.49
CA LYS A 5 -21.25 5.17 14.25
C LYS A 5 -20.51 3.83 14.36
N LEU A 6 -19.92 3.52 15.51
CA LEU A 6 -19.28 2.22 15.74
C LEU A 6 -20.29 1.08 15.74
N LYS A 7 -21.43 1.23 16.41
CA LYS A 7 -22.48 0.20 16.45
C LYS A 7 -23.06 -0.04 15.05
N ASP A 8 -23.34 1.04 14.31
CA ASP A 8 -23.89 0.97 12.95
C ASP A 8 -22.92 0.30 11.96
N ASN A 9 -21.60 0.40 12.18
CA ASN A 9 -20.57 -0.18 11.32
C ASN A 9 -19.92 -1.45 11.90
N ARG A 10 -20.45 -2.01 12.99
CA ARG A 10 -19.84 -3.12 13.73
C ARG A 10 -19.57 -4.33 12.83
N ASP A 11 -20.56 -4.73 12.05
CA ASP A 11 -20.45 -5.95 11.24
C ASP A 11 -19.48 -5.77 10.07
N TRP A 12 -19.40 -4.56 9.51
CA TRP A 12 -18.39 -4.21 8.51
C TRP A 12 -16.97 -4.20 9.09
N LEU A 13 -16.81 -3.70 10.33
CA LEU A 13 -15.51 -3.74 11.00
C LEU A 13 -15.07 -5.18 11.30
N LEU A 14 -16.00 -6.04 11.74
CA LEU A 14 -15.73 -7.45 11.99
C LEU A 14 -15.43 -8.24 10.70
N SER A 15 -16.08 -7.92 9.58
CA SER A 15 -15.76 -8.56 8.30
C SER A 15 -14.38 -8.14 7.79
N ARG A 16 -14.03 -6.85 7.94
CA ARG A 16 -12.71 -6.32 7.58
C ARG A 16 -11.58 -6.92 8.42
N GLU A 17 -11.84 -7.19 9.70
CA GLU A 17 -10.87 -7.82 10.60
C GLU A 17 -10.46 -9.23 10.16
N LYS A 18 -11.34 -9.92 9.43
CA LYS A 18 -11.05 -11.23 8.81
C LYS A 18 -10.26 -11.13 7.50
N MET A 19 -10.29 -9.96 6.85
CA MET A 19 -9.57 -9.69 5.60
C MET A 19 -8.18 -9.10 5.91
N LYS A 20 -7.31 -9.91 6.50
CA LYS A 20 -5.91 -9.55 6.74
C LYS A 20 -5.00 -10.14 5.67
N THR A 21 -3.93 -9.45 5.35
CA THR A 21 -2.86 -9.95 4.48
C THR A 21 -2.03 -10.96 5.25
N ASP A 22 -1.70 -12.08 4.61
CA ASP A 22 -0.71 -13.02 5.13
C ASP A 22 0.69 -12.40 4.98
N GLU A 23 1.16 -11.74 6.03
CA GLU A 23 2.45 -11.05 6.06
C GLU A 23 3.65 -12.00 5.86
N SER A 24 3.50 -13.31 6.03
CA SER A 24 4.56 -14.28 5.74
C SER A 24 4.87 -14.40 4.24
N LYS A 25 3.89 -14.07 3.40
CA LYS A 25 4.02 -14.02 1.93
C LYS A 25 4.49 -12.67 1.42
N ARG A 26 4.55 -11.65 2.28
CA ARG A 26 5.15 -10.38 1.93
C ARG A 26 6.64 -10.63 1.72
N THR A 27 7.19 -10.18 0.59
CA THR A 27 8.62 -10.31 0.30
C THR A 27 9.41 -9.66 1.45
N ASN A 28 10.00 -10.49 2.30
CA ASN A 28 10.71 -10.08 3.52
C ASN A 28 12.10 -9.49 3.21
N ASN A 29 12.47 -9.47 1.93
CA ASN A 29 13.74 -8.94 1.46
C ASN A 29 13.50 -7.52 0.99
N SER A 30 14.34 -6.59 1.47
CA SER A 30 14.39 -5.19 1.09
C SER A 30 14.14 -5.06 -0.41
N VAL A 31 12.95 -4.62 -0.78
CA VAL A 31 12.68 -4.48 -2.19
C VAL A 31 13.47 -3.27 -2.64
N ASN A 32 14.56 -3.51 -3.37
CA ASN A 32 15.33 -2.44 -3.96
C ASN A 32 14.35 -1.67 -4.85
N ALA A 33 14.14 -0.39 -4.57
CA ALA A 33 13.21 0.44 -5.32
C ALA A 33 13.50 0.38 -6.83
N SER A 34 14.77 0.21 -7.20
CA SER A 34 15.24 0.01 -8.57
C SER A 34 14.77 -1.29 -9.24
N GLU A 35 14.45 -2.34 -8.48
CA GLU A 35 13.87 -3.59 -8.99
C GLU A 35 12.35 -3.46 -9.16
N LEU A 36 11.68 -2.73 -8.26
CA LEU A 36 10.22 -2.50 -8.33
C LEU A 36 9.81 -1.50 -9.41
N PHE A 37 10.53 -0.39 -9.50
CA PHE A 37 10.19 0.74 -10.36
C PHE A 37 11.07 0.81 -11.61
N GLY A 38 11.99 -0.14 -11.76
CA GLY A 38 13.04 -0.09 -12.77
C GLY A 38 14.09 0.97 -12.45
N PHE A 39 15.10 1.08 -13.30
CA PHE A 39 16.03 2.19 -13.26
C PHE A 39 15.27 3.48 -13.58
N GLU A 40 15.54 4.55 -12.82
CA GLU A 40 15.14 5.90 -13.20
C GLU A 40 15.73 6.15 -14.59
N GLY A 41 14.88 6.18 -15.62
CA GLY A 41 15.30 6.29 -17.00
C GLY A 41 16.19 7.50 -17.20
N SER A 42 17.00 7.53 -18.27
CA SER A 42 17.83 8.68 -18.59
C SER A 42 16.96 9.86 -19.05
N PHE A 43 16.22 10.49 -18.14
CA PHE A 43 15.52 11.74 -18.41
C PHE A 43 16.59 12.80 -18.64
N ARG A 44 17.08 12.86 -19.87
CA ARG A 44 18.06 13.85 -20.29
C ARG A 44 17.31 15.16 -20.40
N LYS A 45 17.72 16.13 -19.58
CA LYS A 45 17.25 17.51 -19.68
C LYS A 45 17.46 17.99 -21.12
N LEU A 46 16.36 18.26 -21.84
CA LEU A 46 16.41 18.88 -23.16
C LEU A 46 16.77 20.34 -22.96
N THR A 47 17.99 20.74 -23.33
CA THR A 47 18.35 22.16 -23.42
C THR A 47 17.82 22.67 -24.75
N VAL A 48 16.83 23.55 -24.70
CA VAL A 48 16.32 24.26 -25.88
C VAL A 48 16.99 25.63 -25.89
N ASP A 49 17.60 25.99 -27.03
CA ASP A 49 18.11 27.33 -27.33
C ASP A 49 16.97 28.27 -27.77
#